data_AF-A0A6I5IQ86-F1
#
_entry.id   AF-A0A6I5IQ86-F1
#
_cell.length_a   1.000
_cell.length_b   1.000
_cell.length_c   1.000
_cell.angle_alpha   90.00
_cell.angle_beta   90.00
_cell.angle_gamma   90.00
#
_symmetry.space_group_name_H-M   'P 1'
#
loop_
_entity.id
_entity.type
_entity.pdbx_description
1 polymer ?
#
loop_
_entity_poly.entity_id
_entity_poly.type
_entity_poly.pdbx_seq_one_letter_code
_entity_poly.pdbx_strand_id
1 'polypeptide(L)'
;MMDLFKKGAFRMRHKRTFTVCLMVVSAHTIASDYRLYASDYSVSTKKEKFAAYVLKDNPCIIVYEFKTEKSVQYCELGNKEKNASSVSGDVSLTNLQRDYPTAYVMDISMWSGDVSFTVATPWSDLSCTIDVKDQEVECEVAK
;
A
#
# COMPACT_ATOMS: atom_id res chain seq x y z
N MET A 1 60.89 19.46 -59.29
CA MET A 1 60.32 18.24 -58.67
C MET A 1 58.82 18.31 -58.92
N MET A 2 58.33 17.46 -59.81
CA MET A 2 56.98 17.46 -60.38
C MET A 2 55.99 16.80 -59.41
N ASP A 3 54.85 17.47 -59.25
CA ASP A 3 53.47 16.97 -59.29
C ASP A 3 52.98 15.69 -58.56
N LEU A 4 51.71 15.84 -58.12
CA LEU A 4 50.65 14.84 -57.94
C LEU A 4 50.67 13.98 -56.66
N PHE A 5 49.67 14.16 -55.79
CA PHE A 5 48.43 13.36 -55.88
C PHE A 5 47.30 13.89 -54.97
N LYS A 6 46.12 13.89 -55.59
CA LYS A 6 44.79 14.31 -55.18
C LYS A 6 44.09 13.20 -54.37
N LYS A 7 43.33 13.55 -53.32
CA LYS A 7 42.23 12.77 -52.68
C LYS A 7 41.72 13.61 -51.50
N GLY A 8 40.46 13.92 -51.25
CA GLY A 8 39.17 13.65 -51.87
C GLY A 8 38.17 14.16 -50.82
N ALA A 9 37.35 15.16 -51.16
CA ALA A 9 36.47 15.82 -50.20
C ALA A 9 35.34 14.87 -49.75
N PHE A 10 35.39 14.39 -48.51
CA PHE A 10 34.32 13.59 -47.93
C PHE A 10 33.25 14.51 -47.33
N ARG A 11 32.26 14.86 -48.14
CA ARG A 11 31.13 15.71 -47.74
C ARG A 11 30.15 14.86 -46.90
N MET A 12 30.31 14.86 -45.58
CA MET A 12 29.36 14.24 -44.67
C MET A 12 28.00 14.96 -44.75
N ARG A 13 26.99 14.29 -45.31
CA ARG A 13 25.59 14.69 -45.17
C ARG A 13 25.12 14.34 -43.76
N HIS A 14 24.97 15.34 -42.89
CA HIS A 14 24.27 15.19 -41.62
C HIS A 14 22.81 14.79 -41.87
N LYS A 15 22.50 13.50 -41.73
CA LYS A 15 21.12 13.04 -41.56
C LYS A 15 20.70 13.39 -40.14
N ARG A 16 19.83 14.40 -40.00
CA ARG A 16 19.16 14.73 -38.74
C ARG A 16 18.16 13.62 -38.43
N THR A 17 18.58 12.62 -37.66
CA THR A 17 17.67 11.64 -37.06
C THR A 17 16.99 12.29 -35.85
N PHE A 18 15.71 12.65 -36.01
CA PHE A 18 14.84 13.03 -34.90
C PHE A 18 14.38 11.76 -34.20
N THR A 19 15.02 11.43 -33.07
CA THR A 19 14.56 10.37 -32.18
C THR A 19 13.36 10.89 -31.40
N VAL A 20 12.16 10.53 -31.82
CA VAL A 20 10.93 10.77 -31.06
C VAL A 20 10.93 9.75 -29.91
N CYS A 21 11.27 10.21 -28.70
CA CYS A 21 11.09 9.41 -27.49
C CYS A 21 9.59 9.32 -27.21
N LEU A 22 8.97 8.22 -27.64
CA LEU A 22 7.62 7.84 -27.21
C LEU A 22 7.71 7.48 -25.73
N MET A 23 7.49 8.46 -24.85
CA MET A 23 7.24 8.22 -23.44
C MET A 23 5.87 7.56 -23.35
N VAL A 24 5.85 6.23 -23.28
CA VAL A 24 4.64 5.48 -22.97
C VAL A 24 4.31 5.77 -21.51
N VAL A 25 3.49 6.80 -21.27
CA VAL A 25 2.90 7.03 -19.95
C VAL A 25 1.80 6.00 -19.79
N SER A 26 2.15 4.86 -19.21
CA SER A 26 1.17 3.87 -18.78
C SER A 26 0.37 4.47 -17.64
N ALA A 27 -0.84 4.95 -17.94
CA ALA A 27 -1.85 5.28 -16.94
C ALA A 27 -2.31 3.97 -16.30
N HIS A 28 -1.57 3.45 -15.32
CA HIS A 28 -2.07 2.39 -14.45
C HIS A 28 -3.13 3.01 -13.55
N THR A 29 -4.35 2.51 -13.70
CA THR A 29 -5.49 2.87 -12.88
C THR A 29 -5.22 2.43 -11.44
N ILE A 30 -4.90 3.39 -10.57
CA ILE A 30 -4.56 3.20 -9.14
C ILE A 30 -5.59 2.33 -8.37
N ALA A 31 -6.84 2.25 -8.86
CA ALA A 31 -7.87 1.37 -8.28
C ALA A 31 -7.58 -0.13 -8.41
N SER A 32 -6.70 -0.56 -9.33
CA SER A 32 -6.42 -2.00 -9.52
C SER A 32 -5.55 -2.61 -8.45
N ASP A 33 -4.89 -1.81 -7.62
CA ASP A 33 -3.81 -2.29 -6.75
C ASP A 33 -4.30 -2.60 -5.34
N TYR A 34 -5.51 -2.14 -4.99
CA TYR A 34 -6.17 -2.42 -3.73
C TYR A 34 -6.89 -3.77 -3.77
N ARG A 35 -6.69 -4.56 -2.72
CA ARG A 35 -7.50 -5.74 -2.41
C ARG A 35 -8.71 -5.36 -1.57
N LEU A 36 -8.51 -4.48 -0.58
CA LEU A 36 -9.55 -3.96 0.31
C LEU A 36 -9.34 -2.45 0.47
N TYR A 37 -10.44 -1.69 0.55
CA TYR A 37 -10.43 -0.24 0.80
C TYR A 37 -11.65 0.19 1.62
N ALA A 38 -11.44 0.99 2.65
CA ALA A 38 -12.47 1.70 3.41
C ALA A 38 -11.96 3.07 3.86
N SER A 39 -12.86 4.05 3.96
CA SER A 39 -12.54 5.42 4.38
C SER A 39 -13.67 6.00 5.23
N ASP A 40 -13.43 7.10 5.94
CA ASP A 40 -14.43 7.81 6.75
C ASP A 40 -15.14 8.87 5.91
N TYR A 41 -15.38 8.56 4.64
CA TYR A 41 -15.93 9.51 3.68
C TYR A 41 -17.23 10.12 4.20
N SER A 42 -17.18 11.43 4.41
CA SER A 42 -18.32 12.22 4.82
C SER A 42 -19.04 12.75 3.58
N VAL A 43 -20.26 12.27 3.32
CA VAL A 43 -21.10 12.72 2.20
C VAL A 43 -21.41 14.23 2.29
N SER A 44 -21.56 14.75 3.51
CA SER A 44 -21.88 16.17 3.74
C SER A 44 -20.72 17.10 3.42
N THR A 45 -19.48 16.70 3.74
CA THR A 45 -18.28 17.53 3.52
C THR A 45 -17.51 17.16 2.25
N LYS A 46 -17.83 16.01 1.63
CA LYS A 46 -17.10 15.39 0.51
C LYS A 46 -15.60 15.21 0.80
N LYS A 47 -15.28 14.87 2.05
CA LYS A 47 -13.91 14.70 2.53
C LYS A 47 -13.76 13.40 3.27
N GLU A 48 -12.57 12.84 3.17
CA GLU A 48 -12.05 11.74 3.96
C GLU A 48 -10.95 12.32 4.84
N LYS A 49 -10.87 11.88 6.10
CA LYS A 49 -9.75 12.21 6.99
C LYS A 49 -8.79 11.04 7.05
N PHE A 50 -9.32 9.82 6.99
CA PHE A 50 -8.55 8.60 7.03
C PHE A 50 -9.00 7.62 5.93
N ALA A 51 -8.12 6.71 5.57
CA ALA A 51 -8.44 5.52 4.79
C ALA A 51 -7.67 4.33 5.34
N ALA A 52 -8.31 3.17 5.39
CA ALA A 52 -7.69 1.89 5.63
C ALA A 52 -7.73 1.06 4.35
N TYR A 53 -6.64 0.37 4.04
CA TYR A 53 -6.59 -0.47 2.85
C TYR A 53 -5.57 -1.60 2.97
N VAL A 54 -5.74 -2.60 2.12
CA VAL A 54 -4.80 -3.71 1.91
C VAL A 54 -4.50 -3.77 0.42
N LEU A 55 -3.22 -3.84 0.06
CA LEU A 55 -2.81 -3.94 -1.34
C LEU A 55 -2.79 -5.41 -1.79
N LYS A 56 -2.79 -5.64 -3.11
CA LYS A 56 -2.68 -7.01 -3.66
C LYS A 56 -1.34 -7.66 -3.34
N ASP A 57 -0.26 -6.90 -3.37
CA ASP A 57 1.11 -7.38 -3.15
C ASP A 57 1.63 -7.15 -1.72
N ASN A 58 0.80 -6.56 -0.85
CA ASN A 58 1.14 -6.34 0.56
C ASN A 58 -0.04 -6.79 1.45
N PRO A 59 0.11 -7.89 2.21
CA PRO A 59 -0.98 -8.46 3.01
C PRO A 59 -1.29 -7.67 4.29
N CYS A 60 -0.44 -6.71 4.67
CA CYS A 60 -0.64 -5.90 5.87
C CYS A 60 -1.74 -4.85 5.66
N ILE A 61 -2.40 -4.46 6.75
CA ILE A 61 -3.34 -3.35 6.74
C ILE A 61 -2.59 -2.02 6.86
N ILE A 62 -2.93 -1.06 6.02
CA ILE A 62 -2.32 0.27 5.99
C ILE A 62 -3.41 1.28 6.32
N VAL A 63 -3.14 2.16 7.28
CA VAL A 63 -3.99 3.30 7.63
C VAL A 63 -3.30 4.57 7.16
N TYR A 64 -4.00 5.37 6.37
CA TYR A 64 -3.52 6.63 5.80
C TYR A 64 -4.33 7.80 6.35
N GLU A 65 -3.64 8.84 6.82
CA GLU A 65 -4.24 10.11 7.24
C GLU A 65 -4.06 11.15 6.12
N PHE A 66 -5.17 11.58 5.51
CA PHE A 66 -5.15 12.51 4.38
C PHE A 66 -4.66 13.91 4.75
N LYS A 67 -4.87 14.34 6.00
CA LYS A 67 -4.46 15.68 6.46
C LYS A 67 -2.94 15.80 6.60
N THR A 68 -2.29 14.74 7.06
CA THR A 68 -0.84 14.74 7.34
C THR A 68 -0.03 14.04 6.25
N GLU A 69 -0.69 13.37 5.32
CA GLU A 69 -0.10 12.54 4.26
C GLU A 69 0.77 11.42 4.83
N LYS A 70 0.41 10.90 6.01
CA LYS A 70 1.14 9.83 6.69
C LYS A 70 0.39 8.51 6.60
N SER A 71 1.14 7.44 6.43
CA SER A 71 0.65 6.06 6.53
C SER A 71 1.31 5.31 7.67
N VAL A 72 0.55 4.48 8.36
CA VAL A 72 1.04 3.47 9.30
C VAL A 72 0.64 2.09 8.78
N GLN A 73 1.57 1.16 8.80
CA GLN A 73 1.37 -0.21 8.35
C GLN A 73 1.38 -1.16 9.55
N TYR A 74 0.37 -2.01 9.64
CA TYR A 74 0.19 -2.99 10.71
C TYR A 74 0.30 -4.40 10.12
N CYS A 75 1.41 -5.06 10.40
CA CYS A 75 1.67 -6.45 9.98
C CYS A 75 1.63 -7.43 11.14
N GLU A 76 1.96 -6.97 12.35
CA GLU A 76 1.94 -7.79 13.56
C GLU A 76 0.68 -7.48 14.35
N LEU A 77 -0.14 -8.50 14.55
CA LEU A 77 -1.39 -8.43 15.28
C LEU A 77 -1.19 -9.17 16.61
N GLY A 78 -1.53 -8.51 17.71
CA GLY A 78 -1.40 -9.08 19.05
C GLY A 78 -0.02 -8.95 19.70
N ASN A 79 0.87 -8.07 19.22
CA ASN A 79 2.17 -7.83 19.86
C ASN A 79 2.13 -6.66 20.84
N LYS A 80 2.32 -6.94 22.14
CA LYS A 80 2.49 -5.92 23.20
C LYS A 80 3.86 -5.22 23.14
N GLU A 81 4.79 -5.65 22.27
CA GLU A 81 6.11 -5.04 22.15
C GLU A 81 6.23 -4.11 20.93
N LYS A 82 5.47 -3.01 20.97
CA LYS A 82 5.85 -1.64 20.57
C LYS A 82 4.56 -0.83 20.37
N ASN A 83 4.10 -0.22 21.46
CA ASN A 83 3.02 0.77 21.50
C ASN A 83 1.62 0.26 21.10
N ALA A 84 1.22 -0.94 21.53
CA ALA A 84 -0.18 -1.37 21.53
C ALA A 84 -0.55 -1.83 22.94
N SER A 85 -1.40 -1.05 23.60
CA SER A 85 -1.63 -1.10 25.03
C SER A 85 -2.58 -2.20 25.52
N SER A 86 -3.40 -2.90 24.75
CA SER A 86 -4.39 -3.82 25.35
C SER A 86 -4.73 -5.00 24.44
N VAL A 87 -4.17 -6.17 24.76
CA VAL A 87 -4.69 -7.45 24.24
C VAL A 87 -5.26 -8.21 25.45
N SER A 88 -6.57 -8.46 25.40
CA SER A 88 -7.32 -9.30 26.32
C SER A 88 -7.67 -10.62 25.61
N GLY A 89 -7.01 -11.71 26.03
CA GLY A 89 -7.21 -13.06 25.49
C GLY A 89 -5.95 -13.63 24.83
N ASP A 90 -5.82 -14.96 24.82
CA ASP A 90 -4.70 -15.74 24.25
C ASP A 90 -4.65 -15.68 22.71
N VAL A 91 -4.74 -14.49 22.12
CA VAL A 91 -4.58 -14.32 20.67
C VAL A 91 -3.09 -14.41 20.36
N SER A 92 -2.70 -15.53 19.76
CA SER A 92 -1.32 -15.74 19.29
C SER A 92 -0.93 -14.63 18.31
N LEU A 93 0.27 -14.08 18.52
CA LEU A 93 0.96 -13.16 17.62
C LEU A 93 0.82 -13.61 16.16
N THR A 94 -0.04 -12.94 15.41
CA THR A 94 -0.25 -13.23 13.99
C THR A 94 0.54 -12.22 13.16
N ASN A 95 1.45 -12.68 12.30
CA ASN A 95 2.22 -11.80 11.42
C ASN A 95 1.71 -11.95 9.99
N LEU A 96 0.92 -10.98 9.53
CA LEU A 96 0.28 -10.99 8.20
C LEU A 96 1.28 -11.12 7.05
N GLN A 97 2.52 -10.67 7.21
CA GLN A 97 3.51 -10.73 6.13
C GLN A 97 4.23 -12.08 6.08
N ARG A 98 4.53 -12.68 7.24
CA ARG A 98 5.15 -14.00 7.37
C ARG A 98 4.15 -15.12 7.07
N ASP A 99 2.92 -14.95 7.54
CA ASP A 99 1.91 -16.02 7.56
C ASP A 99 0.99 -15.96 6.32
N TYR A 100 1.19 -15.02 5.40
CA TYR A 100 0.45 -14.98 4.12
C TYR A 100 0.82 -16.17 3.21
N PRO A 101 -0.15 -16.80 2.49
CA PRO A 101 -1.59 -16.48 2.42
C PRO A 101 -2.44 -17.24 3.45
N THR A 102 -1.82 -17.86 4.43
CA THR A 102 -2.49 -18.66 5.46
C THR A 102 -3.22 -17.79 6.49
N ALA A 103 -2.68 -16.60 6.79
CA ALA A 103 -3.37 -15.54 7.52
C ALA A 103 -3.54 -14.30 6.63
N TYR A 104 -4.76 -13.77 6.53
CA TYR A 104 -5.05 -12.62 5.69
C TYR A 104 -6.29 -11.84 6.13
N VAL A 105 -6.28 -10.53 5.87
CA VAL A 105 -7.44 -9.66 6.13
C VAL A 105 -8.60 -10.02 5.19
N MET A 106 -9.82 -10.16 5.68
CA MET A 106 -10.99 -10.53 4.86
C MET A 106 -11.85 -9.33 4.51
N ASP A 107 -12.16 -8.53 5.51
CA ASP A 107 -12.99 -7.34 5.42
C ASP A 107 -12.34 -6.19 6.17
N ILE A 108 -12.70 -4.97 5.78
CA ILE A 108 -12.35 -3.76 6.51
C ILE A 108 -13.55 -2.84 6.51
N SER A 109 -13.75 -2.17 7.64
CA SER A 109 -14.72 -1.13 7.82
C SER A 109 -14.09 -0.02 8.65
N MET A 110 -14.61 1.20 8.50
CA MET A 110 -14.03 2.35 9.17
C MET A 110 -15.13 3.27 9.66
N TRP A 111 -15.05 3.65 10.94
CA TRP A 111 -16.04 4.50 11.57
C TRP A 111 -15.39 5.41 12.60
N SER A 112 -15.62 6.73 12.50
CA SER A 112 -15.21 7.73 13.49
C SER A 112 -13.73 7.74 13.95
N GLY A 113 -12.82 7.15 13.17
CA GLY A 113 -11.40 7.05 13.53
C GLY A 113 -10.99 5.68 14.07
N ASP A 114 -11.90 4.71 14.05
CA ASP A 114 -11.60 3.30 14.29
C ASP A 114 -11.64 2.53 12.98
N VAL A 115 -10.70 1.61 12.81
CA VAL A 115 -10.65 0.67 11.67
C VAL A 115 -10.94 -0.72 12.20
N SER A 116 -12.09 -1.29 11.88
CA SER A 116 -12.45 -2.66 12.25
C SER A 116 -12.26 -3.60 11.06
N PHE A 117 -11.64 -4.76 11.30
CA PHE A 117 -11.32 -5.72 10.25
C PHE A 117 -11.24 -7.13 10.79
N THR A 118 -11.62 -8.11 9.96
CA THR A 118 -11.45 -9.53 10.29
C THR A 118 -10.21 -10.11 9.63
N VAL A 119 -9.50 -10.97 10.36
CA VAL A 119 -8.36 -11.75 9.84
C VAL A 119 -8.72 -13.22 9.86
N ALA A 120 -8.71 -13.84 8.68
CA ALA A 120 -8.79 -15.29 8.56
C ALA A 120 -7.47 -15.91 8.99
N THR A 121 -7.52 -16.95 9.82
CA THR A 121 -6.39 -17.80 10.15
C THR A 121 -6.83 -19.28 10.18
N PRO A 122 -5.91 -20.26 10.15
CA PRO A 122 -6.29 -21.68 10.21
C PRO A 122 -6.88 -22.13 11.54
N TRP A 123 -6.59 -21.42 12.63
CA TRP A 123 -6.99 -21.81 13.97
C TRP A 123 -8.28 -21.11 14.41
N SER A 124 -8.44 -19.83 14.09
CA SER A 124 -9.65 -19.06 14.37
C SER A 124 -9.67 -17.73 13.62
N ASP A 125 -10.84 -17.26 13.23
CA ASP A 125 -10.98 -15.89 12.74
C ASP A 125 -10.76 -14.89 13.88
N LEU A 126 -10.05 -13.80 13.60
CA LEU A 126 -9.78 -12.73 14.54
C LEU A 126 -10.56 -11.48 14.15
N SER A 127 -11.29 -10.91 15.08
CA SER A 127 -11.88 -9.58 14.96
C SER A 127 -10.89 -8.56 15.54
N CYS A 128 -10.43 -7.63 14.72
CA CYS A 128 -9.43 -6.64 15.10
C CYS A 128 -9.97 -5.21 14.93
N THR A 129 -9.51 -4.31 15.79
CA THR A 129 -9.77 -2.87 15.72
C THR A 129 -8.47 -2.11 15.86
N ILE A 130 -8.24 -1.12 14.99
CA ILE A 130 -7.19 -0.12 15.14
C ILE A 130 -7.82 1.19 15.60
N ASP A 131 -7.40 1.70 16.75
CA ASP A 131 -7.63 3.10 17.12
C ASP A 131 -6.60 3.94 16.35
N VAL A 132 -7.07 4.75 15.40
CA VAL A 132 -6.17 5.53 14.52
C VAL A 132 -5.49 6.67 15.27
N LYS A 133 -6.06 7.17 16.37
CA LYS A 133 -5.47 8.26 17.17
C LYS A 133 -4.36 7.74 18.05
N ASP A 134 -4.63 6.64 18.75
CA ASP A 134 -3.70 6.03 19.69
C ASP A 134 -2.71 5.08 18.99
N GLN A 135 -2.95 4.79 17.71
CA GLN A 135 -2.17 3.89 16.86
C GLN A 135 -2.07 2.47 17.43
N GLU A 136 -3.10 2.08 18.17
CA GLU A 136 -3.17 0.83 18.88
C GLU A 136 -4.01 -0.18 18.10
N VAL A 137 -3.57 -1.43 18.06
CA VAL A 137 -4.30 -2.54 17.46
C VAL A 137 -4.71 -3.53 18.53
N GLU A 138 -6.00 -3.78 18.64
CA GLU A 138 -6.59 -4.78 19.51
C GLU A 138 -7.21 -5.88 18.65
N CYS A 139 -7.04 -7.14 19.03
CA CYS A 139 -7.65 -8.27 18.36
C CYS A 139 -8.22 -9.25 19.37
N GLU A 140 -9.38 -9.81 19.05
CA GLU A 140 -10.04 -10.86 19.80
C GLU A 140 -10.48 -11.99 18.86
N VAL A 141 -10.71 -13.18 19.40
CA VAL A 141 -11.30 -14.28 18.61
C VAL A 141 -12.73 -13.90 18.25
N ALA A 142 -13.07 -13.96 16.96
CA ALA A 142 -14.41 -13.68 16.49
C ALA A 142 -15.40 -14.71 17.09
N LYS A 143 -16.51 -14.23 17.66
CA LYS A 143 -17.55 -15.06 18.29
C LYS A 143 -18.54 -15.65 17.30
#